data_AF-A0A078ICE3-F1
#
_entry.id   AF-A0A078ICE3-F1
#
_cell.length_a   1.000
_cell.length_b   1.000
_cell.length_c   1.000
_cell.angle_alpha   90.00
_cell.angle_beta   90.00
_cell.angle_gamma   90.00
#
_symmetry.space_group_name_H-M   'P 1'
#
loop_
_entity.id
_entity.type
_entity.pdbx_description
1 polymer ?
#
loop_
_entity_poly.entity_id
_entity_poly.type
_entity_poly.pdbx_seq_one_letter_code
_entity_poly.pdbx_strand_id
1 'polypeptide(L)'
;MPSLSRLDMRVNNLTAGSIEVYNSSTPSRLEYLYLGHNNFKGKVIGPISTFNNLKFPNILKKLEKLEFIALNSNRIKGEIPEWL
;
A
#
# COMPACT_ATOMS: atom_id res chain seq x y z
N MET A 1 -10.37 -6.00 -17.37
CA MET A 1 -10.74 -6.67 -16.10
C MET A 1 -11.96 -5.96 -15.54
N PRO A 2 -12.98 -6.66 -15.01
CA PRO A 2 -14.06 -5.97 -14.30
C PRO A 2 -13.45 -5.05 -13.24
N SER A 3 -14.02 -3.86 -13.09
CA SER A 3 -13.52 -2.88 -12.12
C SER A 3 -13.66 -3.44 -10.72
N LEU A 4 -12.54 -3.85 -10.13
CA LEU A 4 -12.51 -4.33 -8.76
C LEU A 4 -12.60 -3.12 -7.83
N SER A 5 -13.69 -3.01 -7.08
CA SER A 5 -13.87 -1.97 -6.05
C SER A 5 -13.34 -2.41 -4.69
N ARG A 6 -13.29 -3.71 -4.42
CA ARG A 6 -12.82 -4.27 -3.15
C ARG A 6 -11.81 -5.38 -3.34
N LEU A 7 -10.68 -5.25 -2.65
CA LEU A 7 -9.60 -6.23 -2.64
C LEU A 7 -9.26 -6.60 -1.20
N ASP A 8 -9.36 -7.88 -0.89
CA ASP A 8 -8.99 -8.44 0.40
C ASP A 8 -7.78 -9.36 0.24
N MET A 9 -6.65 -8.96 0.84
CA MET A 9 -5.44 -9.75 0.89
C MET A 9 -4.96 -9.92 2.33
N ARG A 10 -5.90 -9.90 3.30
CA ARG A 10 -5.56 -10.15 4.70
C ARG A 10 -4.98 -11.55 4.90
N VAL A 11 -4.19 -11.71 5.95
CA VAL A 11 -3.64 -13.02 6.37
C VAL A 11 -2.79 -13.66 5.27
N ASN A 12 -1.83 -12.89 4.76
CA ASN A 12 -0.85 -13.36 3.79
C ASN A 12 0.57 -13.06 4.28
N ASN A 13 1.58 -13.52 3.53
CA ASN A 13 2.98 -13.20 3.79
C ASN A 13 3.49 -12.01 2.94
N LEU A 14 2.60 -11.11 2.52
CA LEU A 14 2.97 -10.00 1.63
C LEU A 14 3.98 -9.08 2.29
N THR A 15 4.94 -8.65 1.48
CA THR A 15 5.91 -7.61 1.80
C THR A 15 5.76 -6.49 0.78
N ALA A 16 6.46 -5.37 0.97
CA ALA A 16 6.39 -4.24 0.05
C ALA A 16 6.77 -4.55 -1.40
N GLY A 17 7.69 -5.49 -1.61
CA GLY A 17 8.07 -5.96 -2.94
C GLY A 17 7.12 -7.02 -3.51
N SER A 18 6.11 -7.47 -2.74
CA SER A 18 5.12 -8.44 -3.22
C SER A 18 4.02 -7.79 -4.06
N ILE A 19 3.87 -6.46 -3.99
CA ILE A 19 2.91 -5.71 -4.80
C ILE A 19 3.68 -4.91 -5.84
N GLU A 20 4.18 -5.60 -6.86
CA GLU A 20 4.69 -4.99 -8.08
C GLU A 20 3.57 -5.02 -9.12
N VAL A 21 3.06 -3.84 -9.48
CA VAL A 21 2.10 -3.70 -10.58
C VAL A 21 2.82 -3.03 -11.73
N TYR A 22 2.92 -3.77 -12.83
CA TYR A 22 3.31 -3.28 -14.14
C TYR A 22 2.54 -1.99 -14.47
N ASN A 23 3.17 -1.03 -15.14
CA ASN A 23 2.55 0.23 -15.54
C ASN A 23 1.30 -0.01 -16.39
N SER A 24 0.17 -0.22 -15.72
CA SER A 24 -1.13 -0.27 -16.35
C SER A 24 -1.61 1.15 -16.54
N SER A 25 -1.91 1.51 -17.79
CA SER A 25 -2.45 2.83 -18.16
C SER A 25 -3.88 3.04 -17.66
N THR A 26 -4.52 2.01 -17.09
CA THR A 26 -5.89 2.12 -16.57
C THR A 26 -5.90 2.52 -15.10
N PRO A 27 -6.57 3.62 -14.73
CA PRO A 27 -6.72 4.01 -13.33
C PRO A 27 -7.50 2.95 -12.56
N SER A 28 -7.06 2.68 -11.33
CA SER A 28 -7.73 1.73 -10.45
C SER A 28 -9.06 2.29 -9.97
N ARG A 29 -10.11 1.46 -9.95
CA ARG A 29 -11.40 1.77 -9.31
C ARG A 29 -11.52 1.19 -7.90
N LEU A 30 -10.39 0.84 -7.30
CA LEU A 30 -10.37 0.21 -6.00
C LEU A 30 -10.69 1.23 -4.91
N GLU A 31 -11.74 0.95 -4.15
CA GLU A 31 -12.28 1.78 -3.06
C GLU A 31 -11.89 1.20 -1.70
N TYR A 32 -11.86 -0.14 -1.58
CA TYR A 32 -11.61 -0.83 -0.32
C TYR A 32 -10.43 -1.79 -0.44
N LEU A 33 -9.40 -1.59 0.37
CA LEU A 33 -8.21 -2.42 0.38
C LEU A 33 -7.90 -2.95 1.80
N TYR A 34 -7.93 -4.27 1.96
CA TYR A 34 -7.62 -4.92 3.22
C TYR A 34 -6.27 -5.64 3.14
N LEU A 35 -5.28 -5.14 3.88
CA LEU A 35 -3.89 -5.63 3.90
C LEU A 35 -3.45 -6.07 5.30
N GLY A 36 -4.39 -6.14 6.26
CA GLY A 36 -4.07 -6.53 7.62
C GLY A 36 -3.50 -7.93 7.74
N HIS A 37 -2.74 -8.20 8.81
CA HIS A 37 -2.09 -9.50 9.04
C HIS A 37 -1.15 -9.90 7.88
N ASN A 38 -0.24 -9.00 7.50
CA ASN A 38 0.82 -9.23 6.52
C ASN A 38 2.20 -8.88 7.12
N ASN A 39 3.25 -8.92 6.29
CA ASN A 39 4.63 -8.63 6.67
C ASN A 39 5.13 -7.25 6.19
N PHE A 40 4.24 -6.28 5.96
CA PHE A 40 4.64 -4.92 5.58
C PHE A 40 5.50 -4.30 6.69
N LYS A 41 6.67 -3.76 6.32
CA LYS A 41 7.68 -3.16 7.20
C LYS A 41 8.15 -1.83 6.59
N GLY A 42 8.42 -0.82 7.41
CA GLY A 42 8.96 0.49 7.01
C GLY A 42 9.26 1.35 8.24
N LYS A 43 10.01 2.44 8.06
CA LYS A 43 10.25 3.51 9.04
C LYS A 43 10.38 4.83 8.28
N VAL A 44 9.54 5.82 8.57
CA VAL A 44 9.78 7.21 8.15
C VAL A 44 10.85 7.77 9.07
N ILE A 45 11.95 8.27 8.50
CA ILE A 45 12.90 9.13 9.21
C ILE A 45 12.85 10.46 8.47
N GLY A 46 12.79 11.55 9.24
CA GLY A 46 12.39 12.91 8.83
C GLY A 46 13.17 13.58 7.68
N PRO A 47 12.95 14.90 7.49
CA PRO A 47 12.82 15.49 6.17
C PRO A 47 14.17 15.64 5.47
N ILE A 48 14.09 15.66 4.13
CA ILE A 48 15.12 15.99 3.14
C ILE A 48 15.74 14.75 2.44
N SER A 49 14.96 14.25 1.47
CA SER A 49 15.39 14.03 0.08
C SER A 49 16.37 12.91 -0.33
N THR A 50 16.67 11.88 0.46
CA THR A 50 17.49 10.76 -0.07
C THR A 50 17.11 9.33 0.33
N PHE A 51 16.06 9.10 1.12
CA PHE A 51 15.76 7.73 1.60
C PHE A 51 14.41 7.21 1.11
N ASN A 52 14.44 6.54 -0.05
CA ASN A 52 13.42 5.63 -0.59
C ASN A 52 13.16 4.38 0.29
N ASN A 53 13.18 4.50 1.62
CA ASN A 53 13.09 3.36 2.53
C ASN A 53 11.71 3.19 3.18
N LEU A 54 10.73 4.01 2.79
CA LEU A 54 9.32 3.64 2.95
C LEU A 54 8.97 2.59 1.91
N LYS A 55 9.06 1.35 2.34
CA LYS A 55 8.54 0.17 1.66
C LYS A 55 7.01 0.09 1.79
N PHE A 56 6.30 1.19 1.53
CA PHE A 56 4.90 1.09 1.14
C PHE A 56 4.87 0.89 -0.37
N PRO A 57 4.02 -0.01 -0.89
CA PRO A 57 3.99 -0.24 -2.32
C PRO A 57 3.47 1.03 -3.01
N ASN A 58 4.28 1.61 -3.90
CA ASN A 58 3.98 2.86 -4.62
C ASN A 58 2.66 2.83 -5.40
N ILE A 59 2.12 1.63 -5.63
CA ILE A 59 0.78 1.44 -6.20
C ILE A 59 -0.32 2.14 -5.41
N LEU A 60 -0.17 2.26 -4.08
CA LEU A 60 -1.17 2.91 -3.23
C LEU A 60 -1.39 4.37 -3.65
N LYS A 61 -0.34 5.04 -4.16
CA LYS A 61 -0.43 6.40 -4.72
C LYS A 61 -1.29 6.49 -5.99
N LYS A 62 -1.45 5.38 -6.71
CA LYS A 62 -2.25 5.30 -7.95
C LYS A 62 -3.69 4.87 -7.67
N LEU A 63 -4.04 4.57 -6.42
CA LEU A 63 -5.40 4.19 -6.03
C LEU A 63 -6.21 5.46 -5.72
N GLU A 64 -6.45 6.29 -6.75
CA GLU A 64 -7.12 7.59 -6.63
C GLU A 64 -8.56 7.52 -6.09
N LYS A 65 -9.16 6.34 -6.12
CA LYS A 65 -10.52 6.07 -5.63
C LYS A 65 -10.55 5.38 -4.28
N LEU A 66 -9.40 5.19 -3.62
CA LEU A 66 -9.34 4.47 -2.36
C LEU A 66 -10.01 5.28 -1.25
N GLU A 67 -11.05 4.73 -0.66
CA GLU A 67 -11.81 5.33 0.43
C GLU A 67 -11.41 4.72 1.77
N PHE A 68 -10.98 3.46 1.77
CA PHE A 68 -10.66 2.72 2.99
C PHE A 68 -9.47 1.78 2.81
N ILE A 69 -8.54 1.85 3.77
CA ILE A 69 -7.42 0.92 3.86
C ILE A 69 -7.27 0.35 5.28
N ALA A 70 -7.20 -0.97 5.39
CA ALA A 70 -6.89 -1.66 6.64
C ALA A 70 -5.47 -2.23 6.63
N LEU A 71 -4.61 -1.67 7.48
CA LEU A 71 -3.19 -2.06 7.63
C LEU A 71 -2.88 -2.74 8.98
N ASN A 72 -3.91 -3.03 9.78
CA ASN A 72 -3.77 -3.57 11.13
C ASN A 72 -2.95 -4.88 11.16
N SER A 73 -2.28 -5.15 12.28
CA SER A 73 -1.50 -6.40 12.45
C SER A 73 -0.40 -6.59 11.39
N ASN A 74 0.23 -5.52 10.93
CA ASN A 74 1.47 -5.54 10.15
C ASN A 74 2.68 -5.19 11.01
N ARG A 75 3.87 -5.15 10.40
CA ARG A 75 5.14 -4.77 11.07
C ARG A 75 5.58 -3.35 10.69
N ILE A 76 4.62 -2.48 10.36
CA ILE A 76 4.84 -1.08 10.02
C ILE A 76 5.29 -0.35 11.29
N LYS A 77 6.40 0.39 11.21
CA LYS A 77 6.93 1.21 12.30
C LYS A 77 7.14 2.64 11.78
N GLY A 78 7.16 3.63 12.66
CA GLY A 78 7.24 5.03 12.26
C GLY A 78 5.90 5.58 11.74
N GLU A 79 5.95 6.72 11.07
CA GLU A 79 4.75 7.44 10.63
C GLU A 79 4.13 6.82 9.36
N ILE A 80 2.83 7.05 9.19
CA ILE A 80 2.14 6.75 7.92
C ILE A 80 2.47 7.91 6.96
N PRO A 81 2.81 7.65 5.69
CA PRO A 81 3.09 8.73 4.75
C PRO A 81 1.88 9.64 4.56
N GLU A 82 2.07 10.95 4.48
CA GLU A 82 0.98 11.93 4.25
C GLU A 82 0.21 11.74 2.94
N TRP A 83 0.79 11.01 1.98
CA TRP A 83 0.14 10.73 0.70
C TRP A 83 -0.85 9.55 0.76
N LEU A 84 -0.88 8.79 1.87
CA LEU A 84 -1.84 7.71 2.11
C LEU A 84 -3.05 8.25 2.89
#